data_AF-A0A9J5YZ76-F1
#
_entry.id   AF-A0A9J5YZ76-F1
#
_cell.length_a   1.000
_cell.length_b   1.000
_cell.length_c   1.000
_cell.angle_alpha   90.00
_cell.angle_beta   90.00
_cell.angle_gamma   90.00
#
_symmetry.space_group_name_H-M   'P 1'
#
loop_
_entity.id
_entity.type
_entity.pdbx_description
1 polymer ?
#
loop_
_entity_poly.entity_id
_entity_poly.type
_entity_poly.pdbx_seq_one_letter_code
_entity_poly.pdbx_strand_id
1 'polypeptide(L)'
;MIPFNQLHDDLNLDPNCYLHAYNINDIQLICCQTDANTLWLVPDVVQRRFILSLKDMKVKFYWVLKRDRSKVKEVVKYERTLDPVDCPKPWEVKKVLNGSTNSFLRTTEEEANGVSADIILNRGVSEWWSFHDIDSLDVKGFGGLRGPMAIIVSEETPRKLQCSDLRMRIPYENLPSCDRFIAICEDIYAAREEGELIVEEVLYWTVVNIYRSPHMLLEYTKSY
;
A
#
# COMPACT_ATOMS: atom_id res chain seq x y z
N MET A 1 -14.85 -4.16 -12.63
CA MET A 1 -13.43 -3.83 -12.85
C MET A 1 -13.30 -3.29 -14.24
N ILE A 2 -12.60 -2.17 -14.39
CA ILE A 2 -12.47 -1.45 -15.66
C ILE A 2 -10.99 -1.33 -15.98
N PRO A 3 -10.54 -1.73 -17.18
CA PRO A 3 -9.16 -1.53 -17.62
C PRO A 3 -8.78 -0.04 -17.62
N PHE A 4 -7.58 0.30 -17.15
CA PHE A 4 -7.16 1.70 -17.02
C PHE A 4 -7.09 2.44 -18.37
N ASN A 5 -6.77 1.73 -19.46
CA ASN A 5 -6.75 2.29 -20.82
C ASN A 5 -8.12 2.65 -21.40
N GLN A 6 -9.22 2.28 -20.74
CA GLN A 6 -10.59 2.64 -21.12
C GLN A 6 -11.11 3.86 -20.34
N LEU A 7 -10.30 4.44 -19.45
CA LEU A 7 -10.66 5.63 -18.68
C LEU A 7 -10.40 6.88 -19.53
N HIS A 8 -11.36 7.81 -19.54
CA HIS A 8 -11.24 9.07 -20.26
C HIS A 8 -10.14 9.96 -19.65
N ASP A 9 -9.34 10.60 -20.51
CA ASP A 9 -8.18 11.46 -20.17
C ASP A 9 -8.50 12.65 -19.24
N ASP A 10 -9.78 12.98 -19.04
CA ASP A 10 -10.23 14.09 -18.20
C ASP A 10 -10.03 13.84 -16.68
N LEU A 11 -9.60 12.64 -16.28
CA LEU A 11 -9.44 12.23 -14.89
C LEU A 11 -7.97 12.02 -14.54
N ASN A 12 -7.40 12.96 -13.78
CA ASN A 12 -6.08 12.79 -13.19
C ASN A 12 -6.15 11.82 -11.98
N LEU A 13 -6.24 10.52 -12.26
CA LEU A 13 -6.27 9.44 -11.26
C LEU A 13 -4.89 9.10 -10.67
N ASP A 14 -3.83 9.70 -11.20
CA ASP A 14 -2.45 9.51 -10.74
C ASP A 14 -1.69 10.84 -10.66
N PRO A 15 -2.13 11.77 -9.78
CA PRO A 15 -1.54 13.11 -9.71
C PRO A 15 -0.07 13.11 -9.31
N ASN A 16 0.41 12.03 -8.67
CA ASN A 16 1.79 11.86 -8.22
C ASN A 16 2.62 10.96 -9.13
N CYS A 17 2.09 10.53 -10.29
CA CYS A 17 2.77 9.68 -11.26
C CYS A 17 3.27 8.33 -10.71
N TYR A 18 2.62 7.77 -9.69
CA TYR A 18 2.99 6.48 -9.10
C TYR A 18 2.75 5.30 -10.05
N LEU A 19 1.83 5.45 -11.01
CA LEU A 19 1.43 4.39 -11.93
C LEU A 19 2.28 4.36 -13.21
N HIS A 20 3.10 5.39 -13.49
CA HIS A 20 3.93 5.47 -14.69
C HIS A 20 4.92 4.29 -14.83
N ALA A 21 5.31 3.66 -13.72
CA ALA A 21 6.19 2.50 -13.73
C ALA A 21 5.52 1.20 -14.20
N TYR A 22 4.20 1.16 -14.34
CA TYR A 22 3.44 -0.05 -14.67
C TYR A 22 2.89 -0.01 -16.09
N ASN A 23 2.70 -1.19 -16.68
CA ASN A 23 2.01 -1.30 -17.96
C ASN A 23 0.54 -0.92 -17.78
N ILE A 24 0.01 -0.04 -18.62
CA ILE A 24 -1.38 0.41 -18.56
C ILE A 24 -2.39 -0.75 -18.62
N ASN A 25 -2.04 -1.85 -19.28
CA ASN A 25 -2.89 -3.05 -19.37
C ASN A 25 -2.95 -3.85 -18.07
N ASP A 26 -1.95 -3.71 -17.20
CA ASP A 26 -1.89 -4.37 -15.90
C ASP A 26 -2.63 -3.58 -14.82
N ILE A 27 -3.04 -2.34 -15.12
CA ILE A 27 -3.74 -1.47 -14.20
C ILE A 27 -5.25 -1.61 -14.43
N GLN A 28 -5.99 -1.81 -13.34
CA GLN A 28 -7.44 -1.86 -13.37
C GLN A 28 -8.00 -1.01 -12.24
N LEU A 29 -9.16 -0.41 -12.49
CA LEU A 29 -9.92 0.29 -11.48
C LEU A 29 -11.09 -0.58 -11.00
N ILE A 30 -11.26 -0.64 -9.67
CA ILE A 30 -12.42 -1.20 -9.00
C ILE A 30 -13.29 -0.04 -8.57
N CYS A 31 -14.56 -0.07 -8.98
CA CYS A 31 -15.60 0.82 -8.49
C CYS A 31 -16.71 -0.04 -7.89
N CYS A 32 -17.02 0.17 -6.62
CA CYS A 32 -18.08 -0.55 -5.92
C CYS A 32 -19.40 0.24 -5.94
N GLN A 33 -20.51 -0.46 -5.76
CA GLN A 33 -21.78 0.17 -5.39
C GLN A 33 -21.67 0.75 -3.97
N THR A 34 -22.52 1.73 -3.67
CA THR A 34 -22.58 2.37 -2.34
C THR A 34 -23.13 1.40 -1.30
N ASP A 35 -24.17 0.65 -1.67
CA ASP A 35 -24.89 -0.25 -0.77
C ASP A 35 -24.14 -1.57 -0.58
N ALA A 36 -24.08 -2.03 0.67
CA ALA A 36 -23.57 -3.35 0.96
C ALA A 36 -24.45 -4.42 0.29
N ASN A 37 -23.79 -5.44 -0.26
CA ASN A 37 -24.46 -6.60 -0.86
C ASN A 37 -25.06 -7.56 0.20
N THR A 38 -24.85 -7.30 1.49
CA THR A 38 -25.33 -8.11 2.60
C THR A 38 -26.08 -7.25 3.62
N LEU A 39 -27.14 -7.82 4.19
CA LEU A 39 -27.91 -7.20 5.27
C LEU A 39 -27.13 -7.16 6.58
N TRP A 40 -27.46 -6.18 7.42
CA TRP A 40 -27.00 -6.06 8.79
C TRP A 40 -27.79 -7.00 9.70
N LEU A 41 -27.26 -8.20 9.93
CA LEU A 41 -27.92 -9.27 10.68
C LEU A 41 -27.54 -9.33 12.17
N VAL A 42 -27.08 -8.23 12.76
CA VAL A 42 -26.68 -8.21 14.16
C VAL A 42 -27.92 -8.19 15.06
N PRO A 43 -28.12 -9.18 15.95
CA PRO A 43 -29.29 -9.22 16.81
C PRO A 43 -29.36 -8.01 17.77
N ASP A 44 -30.57 -7.52 18.02
CA ASP A 44 -30.85 -6.38 18.93
C ASP A 44 -30.11 -6.45 20.27
N VAL A 45 -30.08 -7.64 20.89
CA VAL A 45 -29.44 -7.83 22.20
C VAL A 45 -27.94 -7.54 22.12
N VAL A 46 -27.30 -7.96 21.03
CA VAL A 46 -25.87 -7.72 20.78
C VAL A 46 -25.66 -6.23 20.49
N GLN A 47 -26.49 -5.62 19.65
CA GLN A 47 -26.40 -4.21 19.32
C GLN A 47 -26.55 -3.32 20.58
N ARG A 48 -27.56 -3.58 21.43
CA ARG A 48 -27.76 -2.84 22.70
C ARG A 48 -26.56 -2.98 23.63
N ARG A 49 -26.02 -4.19 23.80
CA ARG A 49 -24.80 -4.42 24.59
C ARG A 49 -23.61 -3.67 24.01
N PHE A 50 -23.45 -3.70 22.69
CA PHE A 50 -22.40 -2.98 21.98
C PHE A 50 -22.48 -1.46 22.26
N ILE A 51 -23.66 -0.85 22.07
CA ILE A 51 -23.93 0.57 22.33
C ILE A 51 -23.55 0.96 23.78
N LEU A 52 -23.91 0.13 24.77
CA LEU A 52 -23.59 0.38 26.18
C LEU A 52 -22.09 0.28 26.47
N SER A 53 -21.42 -0.69 25.87
CA SER A 53 -19.98 -0.94 26.08
C SER A 53 -19.05 -0.01 25.31
N LEU A 54 -19.59 0.71 24.31
CA LEU A 54 -18.78 1.47 23.38
C LEU A 54 -18.11 2.68 24.05
N LYS A 55 -16.79 2.60 24.19
CA LYS A 55 -15.91 3.63 24.76
C LYS A 55 -14.88 4.10 23.73
N ASP A 56 -14.16 3.15 23.15
CA ASP A 56 -13.19 3.38 22.09
C ASP A 56 -13.61 2.65 20.82
N MET A 57 -13.24 3.20 19.68
CA MET A 57 -13.53 2.63 18.37
C MET A 57 -12.24 2.30 17.65
N LYS A 58 -12.23 1.16 16.97
CA LYS A 58 -11.22 0.80 15.97
C LYS A 58 -11.95 0.39 14.71
N VAL A 59 -11.71 1.11 13.64
CA VAL A 59 -12.28 0.80 12.33
C VAL A 59 -11.18 0.25 11.44
N LYS A 60 -11.53 -0.78 10.66
CA LYS A 60 -10.62 -1.48 9.76
C LYS A 60 -11.25 -1.60 8.38
N PHE A 61 -10.49 -1.27 7.36
CA PHE A 61 -10.83 -1.48 5.96
C PHE A 61 -9.94 -2.58 5.42
N TYR A 62 -10.50 -3.48 4.62
CA TYR A 62 -9.69 -4.47 3.95
C TYR A 62 -10.25 -4.80 2.58
N TRP A 63 -9.34 -5.12 1.67
CA TRP A 63 -9.65 -5.62 0.33
C TRP A 63 -9.15 -7.05 0.24
N VAL A 64 -9.99 -7.94 -0.30
CA VAL A 64 -9.61 -9.32 -0.61
C VAL A 64 -9.72 -9.51 -2.11
N LEU A 65 -8.57 -9.67 -2.76
CA LEU A 65 -8.47 -9.85 -4.20
C LEU A 65 -8.15 -11.33 -4.47
N LYS A 66 -9.00 -12.00 -5.25
CA LYS A 66 -8.80 -13.38 -5.67
C LYS A 66 -8.45 -13.39 -7.14
N ARG A 67 -7.27 -13.91 -7.48
CA ARG A 67 -6.83 -14.09 -8.87
C ARG A 67 -6.91 -15.56 -9.24
N ASP A 68 -7.61 -15.85 -10.32
CA ASP A 68 -7.70 -17.22 -10.85
C ASP A 68 -6.60 -17.43 -11.89
N ARG A 69 -5.42 -17.88 -11.43
CA ARG A 69 -4.36 -18.33 -12.35
C ARG A 69 -4.56 -19.80 -12.66
N SER A 70 -4.25 -20.20 -13.88
CA SER A 70 -4.39 -21.57 -14.41
C SER A 70 -3.66 -22.67 -13.62
N LYS A 71 -2.82 -22.32 -12.64
CA LYS A 71 -2.06 -23.27 -11.82
C LYS A 71 -2.19 -23.09 -10.29
N VAL A 72 -2.49 -21.89 -9.78
CA VAL A 72 -2.60 -21.61 -8.33
C VAL A 72 -3.56 -20.44 -8.11
N LYS A 73 -4.55 -20.61 -7.21
CA LYS A 73 -5.41 -19.52 -6.77
C LYS A 73 -4.66 -18.64 -5.79
N GLU A 74 -4.36 -17.41 -6.20
CA GLU A 74 -3.67 -16.44 -5.36
C GLU A 74 -4.71 -15.52 -4.72
N VAL A 75 -4.71 -15.45 -3.38
CA VAL A 75 -5.58 -14.56 -2.61
C VAL A 75 -4.70 -13.54 -1.90
N VAL A 76 -4.86 -12.28 -2.28
CA VAL A 76 -4.16 -11.15 -1.67
C VAL A 76 -5.14 -10.41 -0.77
N LYS A 77 -4.73 -10.19 0.48
CA LYS A 77 -5.48 -9.37 1.44
C LYS A 77 -4.67 -8.12 1.78
N TYR A 78 -5.28 -6.96 1.59
CA TYR A 78 -4.78 -5.68 2.09
C TYR A 78 -5.68 -5.22 3.24
N GLU A 79 -5.11 -4.77 4.35
CA GLU A 79 -5.86 -4.29 5.52
C GLU A 79 -5.25 -2.99 6.04
N ARG A 80 -6.09 -1.98 6.25
CA ARG A 80 -5.75 -0.70 6.88
C ARG A 80 -6.59 -0.51 8.12
N THR A 81 -5.93 -0.36 9.26
CA THR A 81 -6.59 0.10 10.49
C THR A 81 -6.48 1.61 10.54
N LEU A 82 -7.54 2.28 10.98
CA LEU A 82 -7.50 3.73 11.12
C LEU A 82 -6.74 4.17 12.34
N ASP A 83 -6.14 5.34 12.23
CA ASP A 83 -5.63 6.05 13.39
C ASP A 83 -6.80 6.52 14.27
N PRO A 84 -6.58 6.65 15.59
CA PRO A 84 -7.64 7.06 16.52
C PRO A 84 -8.27 8.41 16.18
N VAL A 85 -7.51 9.32 15.53
CA VAL A 85 -7.99 10.65 15.11
C VAL A 85 -9.01 10.57 13.97
N ASP A 86 -8.85 9.59 13.07
CA ASP A 86 -9.74 9.36 11.92
C ASP A 86 -10.92 8.44 12.25
N CYS A 87 -10.96 7.88 13.46
CA CYS A 87 -12.06 7.05 13.91
C CYS A 87 -13.29 7.91 14.25
N PRO A 88 -14.51 7.46 13.91
CA PRO A 88 -15.72 8.19 14.26
C PRO A 88 -15.85 8.27 15.78
N LYS A 89 -16.39 9.39 16.27
CA LYS A 89 -16.55 9.55 17.72
C LYS A 89 -17.59 8.53 18.20
N PRO A 90 -17.38 7.86 19.34
CA PRO A 90 -18.30 6.85 19.85
C PRO A 90 -19.75 7.32 19.95
N TRP A 91 -19.98 8.59 20.29
CA TRP A 91 -21.33 9.15 20.40
C TRP A 91 -22.05 9.29 19.05
N GLU A 92 -21.32 9.52 17.95
CA GLU A 92 -21.90 9.60 16.60
C GLU A 92 -22.44 8.23 16.20
N VAL A 93 -21.62 7.20 16.41
CA VAL A 93 -22.03 5.81 16.13
C VAL A 93 -23.19 5.39 17.02
N LYS A 94 -23.22 5.78 18.30
CA LYS A 94 -24.36 5.51 19.19
C LYS A 94 -25.64 6.16 18.69
N LYS A 95 -25.60 7.42 18.22
CA LYS A 95 -26.77 8.10 17.64
C LYS A 95 -27.29 7.36 16.41
N VAL A 96 -26.38 6.90 15.55
CA VAL A 96 -26.76 6.13 14.36
C VAL A 96 -27.38 4.80 14.74
N LEU A 97 -26.76 4.02 15.63
CA LEU A 97 -27.30 2.72 16.04
C LEU A 97 -28.63 2.83 16.81
N ASN A 98 -28.81 3.88 17.63
CA ASN A 98 -30.08 4.16 18.31
C ASN A 98 -31.18 4.69 17.37
N GLY A 99 -30.85 5.00 16.12
CA GLY A 99 -31.80 5.52 15.13
C GLY A 99 -32.14 7.00 15.31
N SER A 100 -31.33 7.75 16.08
CA SER A 100 -31.47 9.21 16.19
C SER A 100 -30.96 9.94 14.95
N THR A 101 -29.96 9.36 14.29
CA THR A 101 -29.43 9.79 12.99
C THR A 101 -29.24 8.55 12.11
N ASN A 102 -29.08 8.74 10.79
CA ASN A 102 -28.85 7.62 9.87
C ASN A 102 -27.41 7.54 9.38
N SER A 103 -26.61 8.60 9.53
CA SER A 103 -25.24 8.61 9.04
C SER A 103 -24.27 9.29 9.99
N PHE A 104 -22.99 9.00 9.78
CA PHE A 104 -21.88 9.72 10.38
C PHE A 104 -20.80 9.94 9.31
N LEU A 105 -20.37 11.21 9.20
CA LEU A 105 -19.33 11.63 8.26
C LEU A 105 -17.97 11.16 8.76
N ARG A 106 -17.12 10.72 7.84
CA ARG A 106 -15.72 10.47 8.11
C ARG A 106 -14.83 11.19 7.11
N THR A 107 -14.00 12.07 7.65
CA THR A 107 -12.89 12.72 6.93
C THR A 107 -11.61 11.95 7.29
N THR A 108 -10.82 11.54 6.30
CA THR A 108 -9.42 11.13 6.53
C THR A 108 -8.53 12.23 6.00
N GLU A 109 -7.55 12.67 6.81
CA GLU A 109 -6.67 13.78 6.45
C GLU A 109 -5.74 13.52 5.24
N GLU A 110 -5.31 14.67 4.71
CA GLU A 110 -4.48 15.15 3.58
C GLU A 110 -3.29 14.32 3.03
N GLU A 111 -3.14 13.04 3.30
CA GLU A 111 -2.22 12.24 2.47
C GLU A 111 -2.95 11.81 1.18
N ALA A 112 -2.24 11.79 0.05
CA ALA A 112 -2.77 11.48 -1.29
C ALA A 112 -3.45 10.10 -1.45
N ASN A 113 -3.66 9.37 -0.35
CA ASN A 113 -4.26 8.05 -0.22
C ASN A 113 -5.48 8.02 0.76
N GLY A 114 -5.97 9.18 1.21
CA GLY A 114 -7.19 9.31 2.02
C GLY A 114 -8.47 9.36 1.17
N VAL A 115 -9.59 8.85 1.70
CA VAL A 115 -10.93 8.95 1.07
C VAL A 115 -11.92 9.41 2.12
N SER A 116 -12.57 10.55 1.90
CA SER A 116 -13.67 11.01 2.75
C SER A 116 -14.96 10.31 2.37
N ALA A 117 -15.70 9.83 3.36
CA ALA A 117 -16.93 9.10 3.10
C ALA A 117 -17.98 9.30 4.18
N ASP A 118 -19.24 9.28 3.75
CA ASP A 118 -20.40 9.16 4.64
C ASP A 118 -20.80 7.69 4.77
N ILE A 119 -20.98 7.24 6.01
CA ILE A 119 -21.39 5.86 6.31
C ILE A 119 -22.84 5.91 6.82
N ILE A 120 -23.74 5.26 6.10
CA ILE A 120 -25.19 5.35 6.31
C ILE A 120 -25.75 4.01 6.71
N LEU A 121 -26.55 3.97 7.78
CA LEU A 121 -27.38 2.82 8.17
C LEU A 121 -28.79 3.02 7.61
N ASN A 122 -29.12 2.27 6.56
CA ASN A 122 -30.46 2.24 6.00
C ASN A 122 -31.36 1.34 6.83
N ARG A 123 -32.58 1.81 7.08
CA ARG A 123 -33.59 1.14 7.91
C ARG A 123 -34.85 0.91 7.09
N GLY A 124 -34.90 -0.19 6.35
CA GLY A 124 -36.08 -0.63 5.59
C GLY A 124 -36.80 -1.78 6.30
N VAL A 125 -37.31 -2.74 5.52
CA VAL A 125 -37.79 -4.05 6.04
C VAL A 125 -36.65 -4.82 6.73
N SER A 126 -35.41 -4.56 6.31
CA SER A 126 -34.18 -5.01 6.95
C SER A 126 -33.18 -3.87 6.95
N GLU A 127 -32.15 -3.95 7.80
CA GLU A 127 -31.11 -2.93 7.91
C GLU A 127 -29.91 -3.29 7.04
N TRP A 128 -29.22 -2.29 6.47
CA TRP A 128 -27.95 -2.47 5.76
C TRP A 128 -27.10 -1.19 5.81
N TRP A 129 -25.79 -1.35 5.65
CA TRP A 129 -24.86 -0.22 5.59
C TRP A 129 -24.59 0.18 4.14
N SER A 130 -24.44 1.48 3.91
CA SER A 130 -23.94 2.06 2.67
C SER A 130 -22.73 2.94 2.93
N PHE A 131 -21.79 2.93 1.98
CA PHE A 131 -20.61 3.77 1.96
C PHE A 131 -20.70 4.72 0.77
N HIS A 132 -20.74 6.02 1.06
CA HIS A 132 -20.77 7.06 0.04
C HIS A 132 -19.47 7.84 0.08
N ASP A 133 -18.65 7.64 -0.94
CA ASP A 133 -17.49 8.47 -1.19
C ASP A 133 -17.96 9.89 -1.57
N ILE A 134 -17.46 10.89 -0.85
CA ILE A 134 -17.85 12.29 -0.99
C ILE A 134 -16.98 12.98 -2.03
N ASP A 135 -15.72 12.55 -2.12
CA ASP A 135 -14.73 13.08 -3.04
C ASP A 135 -14.72 12.28 -4.35
N SER A 136 -15.67 11.34 -4.52
CA SER A 136 -15.79 10.57 -5.76
C SER A 136 -15.91 11.53 -6.93
N LEU A 137 -14.85 11.61 -7.73
CA LEU A 137 -14.89 12.29 -9.01
C LEU A 137 -16.08 11.69 -9.76
N ASP A 138 -17.00 12.54 -10.22
CA ASP A 138 -18.11 12.14 -11.09
C ASP A 138 -17.52 11.72 -12.43
N VAL A 139 -16.85 10.57 -12.42
CA VAL A 139 -16.24 9.96 -13.57
C VAL A 139 -17.42 9.60 -14.44
N LYS A 140 -17.66 10.43 -15.45
CA LYS A 140 -18.77 10.30 -16.41
C LYS A 140 -18.82 8.92 -17.08
N GLY A 141 -17.77 8.10 -16.96
CA GLY A 141 -17.71 6.70 -17.41
C GLY A 141 -18.26 5.63 -16.44
N PHE A 142 -18.60 5.95 -15.18
CA PHE A 142 -18.99 4.96 -14.16
C PHE A 142 -20.47 4.97 -13.76
N GLY A 143 -21.34 5.61 -14.53
CA GLY A 143 -22.78 5.61 -14.25
C GLY A 143 -23.17 6.19 -12.89
N GLY A 144 -22.32 7.06 -12.31
CA GLY A 144 -22.57 7.71 -11.02
C GLY A 144 -22.35 6.84 -9.78
N LEU A 145 -21.58 5.74 -9.89
CA LEU A 145 -21.24 4.92 -8.72
C LEU A 145 -20.32 5.69 -7.75
N ARG A 146 -20.84 5.96 -6.54
CA ARG A 146 -20.13 6.66 -5.44
C ARG A 146 -19.68 5.73 -4.30
N GLY A 147 -19.58 4.44 -4.57
CA GLY A 147 -19.09 3.49 -3.58
C GLY A 147 -17.56 3.49 -3.47
N PRO A 148 -16.99 2.61 -2.64
CA PRO A 148 -15.54 2.50 -2.50
C PRO A 148 -14.83 2.26 -3.84
N MET A 149 -13.73 2.97 -4.06
CA MET A 149 -12.88 2.80 -5.24
C MET A 149 -11.47 2.32 -4.87
N ALA A 150 -10.84 1.58 -5.77
CA ALA A 150 -9.45 1.17 -5.63
C ALA A 150 -8.78 1.00 -7.01
N ILE A 151 -7.56 1.52 -7.14
CA ILE A 151 -6.68 1.20 -8.27
C ILE A 151 -5.90 -0.06 -7.88
N ILE A 152 -5.95 -1.07 -8.74
CA ILE A 152 -5.20 -2.32 -8.57
C ILE A 152 -4.22 -2.50 -9.72
N VAL A 153 -3.05 -3.03 -9.39
CA VAL A 153 -2.04 -3.39 -10.37
C VAL A 153 -1.85 -4.91 -10.34
N SER A 154 -2.05 -5.53 -11.49
CA SER A 154 -1.89 -6.96 -11.73
C SER A 154 -0.74 -7.18 -12.68
N GLU A 155 0.49 -7.07 -12.15
CA GLU A 155 1.70 -7.37 -12.91
C GLU A 155 1.69 -8.86 -13.33
N GLU A 156 1.44 -9.13 -14.61
CA GLU A 156 1.38 -10.49 -15.16
C GLU A 156 2.77 -11.09 -15.41
N THR A 157 3.80 -10.26 -15.52
CA THR A 157 5.20 -10.67 -15.69
C THR A 157 6.09 -10.01 -14.64
N PRO A 158 6.86 -10.77 -13.83
CA PRO A 158 7.87 -10.16 -12.98
C PRO A 158 8.87 -9.37 -13.83
N ARG A 159 8.83 -8.04 -13.68
CA ARG A 159 9.85 -7.03 -13.99
C ARG A 159 10.82 -7.34 -15.13
N LYS A 160 10.45 -6.99 -16.38
CA LYS A 160 11.43 -6.62 -17.42
C LYS A 160 12.03 -5.21 -17.21
N LEU A 161 11.40 -4.39 -16.36
CA LEU A 161 11.81 -3.01 -16.05
C LEU A 161 12.95 -2.91 -15.03
N GLN A 162 13.40 -4.02 -14.45
CA GLN A 162 14.62 -4.03 -13.64
C GLN A 162 15.92 -3.90 -14.47
N CYS A 163 15.89 -3.79 -15.80
CA CYS A 163 17.13 -3.66 -16.57
C CYS A 163 17.80 -2.28 -16.41
N SER A 164 17.07 -1.22 -16.07
CA SER A 164 17.67 0.10 -15.82
C SER A 164 18.38 0.16 -14.46
N ASP A 165 17.81 -0.44 -13.42
CA ASP A 165 18.35 -0.41 -12.05
C ASP A 165 19.33 -1.56 -11.77
N LEU A 166 19.11 -2.74 -12.37
CA LEU A 166 20.09 -3.84 -12.32
C LEU A 166 21.36 -3.44 -13.05
N ARG A 167 21.34 -2.69 -14.15
CA ARG A 167 22.59 -2.22 -14.79
C ARG A 167 23.48 -1.40 -13.87
N MET A 168 22.89 -0.64 -12.94
CA MET A 168 23.65 0.11 -11.93
C MET A 168 24.20 -0.78 -10.81
N ARG A 169 23.58 -1.96 -10.57
CA ARG A 169 23.94 -2.90 -9.49
C ARG A 169 24.74 -4.13 -9.94
N ILE A 170 24.63 -4.54 -11.21
CA ILE A 170 25.35 -5.65 -11.83
C ILE A 170 26.87 -5.60 -11.56
N PRO A 171 27.54 -4.42 -11.60
CA PRO A 171 28.96 -4.33 -11.30
C PRO A 171 29.32 -4.68 -9.85
N TYR A 172 28.36 -4.65 -8.92
CA TYR A 172 28.58 -4.80 -7.48
C TYR A 172 27.92 -6.07 -6.90
N GLU A 173 26.96 -6.67 -7.62
CA GLU A 173 26.23 -7.87 -7.18
C GLU A 173 26.77 -9.18 -7.80
N ASN A 174 27.39 -9.12 -9.00
CA ASN A 174 27.88 -10.31 -9.72
C ASN A 174 29.41 -10.36 -9.80
N LEU A 175 30.09 -10.26 -8.65
CA LEU A 175 31.55 -10.28 -8.55
C LEU A 175 32.08 -11.73 -8.42
N PRO A 176 33.18 -12.11 -9.09
CA PRO A 176 33.67 -13.51 -9.10
C PRO A 176 34.19 -14.02 -7.75
N SER A 177 34.87 -13.19 -6.96
CA SER A 177 35.29 -13.47 -5.57
C SER A 177 35.28 -12.19 -4.74
N CYS A 178 34.91 -12.30 -3.46
CA CYS A 178 34.88 -11.20 -2.50
C CYS A 178 35.88 -11.37 -1.35
N ASP A 179 36.75 -12.37 -1.37
CA ASP A 179 37.57 -12.76 -0.21
C ASP A 179 38.51 -11.64 0.24
N ARG A 180 39.10 -10.91 -0.72
CA ARG A 180 39.97 -9.75 -0.45
C ARG A 180 39.21 -8.57 0.15
N PHE A 181 37.93 -8.38 -0.24
CA PHE A 181 37.08 -7.34 0.33
C PHE A 181 36.64 -7.70 1.75
N ILE A 182 36.32 -8.98 1.98
CA ILE A 182 35.97 -9.49 3.30
C ILE A 182 37.14 -9.28 4.27
N ALA A 183 38.37 -9.63 3.85
CA ALA A 183 39.57 -9.39 4.66
C ALA A 183 39.76 -7.92 5.03
N ILE A 184 39.59 -6.98 4.09
CA ILE A 184 39.69 -5.54 4.39
C ILE A 184 38.59 -5.10 5.37
N CYS A 185 37.37 -5.60 5.22
CA CYS A 185 36.28 -5.31 6.16
C CYS A 185 36.57 -5.86 7.55
N GLU A 186 37.10 -7.07 7.66
CA GLU A 186 37.53 -7.68 8.92
C GLU A 186 38.65 -6.86 9.59
N ASP A 187 39.64 -6.41 8.82
CA ASP A 187 40.72 -5.55 9.31
C ASP A 187 40.20 -4.17 9.80
N ILE A 188 39.17 -3.61 9.14
CA ILE A 188 38.49 -2.38 9.60
C ILE A 188 37.83 -2.62 10.97
N TYR A 189 37.14 -3.74 11.13
CA TYR A 189 36.50 -4.09 12.41
C TYR A 189 37.55 -4.32 13.50
N ALA A 190 38.65 -5.01 13.20
CA ALA A 190 39.75 -5.23 14.14
C ALA A 190 40.43 -3.91 14.57
N ALA A 191 40.75 -3.01 13.63
CA ALA A 191 41.33 -1.71 13.93
C ALA A 191 40.41 -0.84 14.81
N ARG A 192 39.08 -0.94 14.60
CA ARG A 192 38.09 -0.27 15.43
C ARG A 192 38.03 -0.83 16.86
N GLU A 193 38.15 -2.15 17.02
CA GLU A 193 38.19 -2.80 18.34
C GLU A 193 39.45 -2.45 19.14
N GLU A 194 40.58 -2.26 18.45
CA GLU A 194 41.87 -1.87 19.05
C GLU A 194 42.01 -0.36 19.27
N GLY A 195 41.11 0.44 18.70
CA GLY A 195 41.11 1.91 18.80
C GLY A 195 42.14 2.58 17.90
N GLU A 196 42.68 1.88 16.90
CA GLU A 196 43.64 2.41 15.93
C GLU A 196 42.94 3.18 14.80
N LEU A 197 42.38 4.34 15.13
CA LEU A 197 41.55 5.15 14.22
C LEU A 197 42.25 5.56 12.92
N ILE A 198 43.58 5.74 12.94
CA ILE A 198 44.35 6.09 11.73
C ILE A 198 44.35 4.92 10.73
N VAL A 199 44.48 3.69 11.23
CA VAL A 199 44.47 2.48 10.41
C VAL A 199 43.07 2.23 9.85
N GLU A 200 42.05 2.41 10.68
CA GLU A 200 40.64 2.33 10.27
C GLU A 200 40.33 3.30 9.12
N GLU A 201 40.75 4.56 9.23
CA GLU A 201 40.51 5.57 8.20
C GLU A 201 41.19 5.22 6.87
N VAL A 202 42.44 4.74 6.92
CA VAL A 202 43.18 4.31 5.72
C VAL A 202 42.49 3.13 5.02
N LEU A 203 42.05 2.14 5.78
CA LEU A 203 41.33 0.98 5.24
C LEU A 203 39.96 1.37 4.68
N TYR A 204 39.23 2.25 5.35
CA TYR A 204 37.96 2.79 4.87
C TYR A 204 38.11 3.51 3.53
N TRP A 205 39.09 4.42 3.42
CA TRP A 205 39.36 5.11 2.15
C TRP A 205 39.81 4.16 1.04
N THR A 206 40.49 3.06 1.40
CA THR A 206 40.86 2.00 0.46
C THR A 206 39.61 1.36 -0.15
N VAL A 207 38.61 0.99 0.67
CA VAL A 207 37.33 0.46 0.18
C VAL A 207 36.63 1.45 -0.73
N VAL A 208 36.52 2.72 -0.32
CA VAL A 208 35.88 3.78 -1.12
C VAL A 208 36.56 3.96 -2.48
N ASN A 209 37.89 3.95 -2.52
CA ASN A 209 38.66 4.09 -3.76
C ASN A 209 38.45 2.91 -4.71
N ILE A 210 38.30 1.69 -4.18
CA ILE A 210 38.00 0.52 -5.01
C ILE A 210 36.58 0.62 -5.58
N TYR A 211 35.58 0.97 -4.78
CA TYR A 211 34.19 1.15 -5.25
C TYR A 211 34.01 2.32 -6.23
N ARG A 212 34.87 3.34 -6.17
CA ARG A 212 34.87 4.47 -7.11
C ARG A 212 35.49 4.17 -8.47
N SER A 213 36.25 3.08 -8.61
CA SER A 213 36.94 2.71 -9.84
C SER A 213 36.51 1.32 -10.33
N PRO A 214 35.69 1.23 -11.39
CA PRO A 214 35.23 -0.05 -11.94
C PRO A 214 36.38 -1.00 -12.33
N HIS A 215 37.52 -0.44 -12.75
CA HIS A 215 38.72 -1.22 -13.06
C HIS A 215 39.35 -1.83 -11.80
N MET A 216 39.45 -1.07 -10.72
CA MET A 216 40.00 -1.57 -9.44
C MET A 216 39.08 -2.63 -8.83
N LEU A 217 37.76 -2.43 -8.90
CA LEU A 217 36.76 -3.38 -8.42
C LEU A 217 36.89 -4.75 -9.12
N LEU A 218 37.05 -4.75 -10.45
CA LEU A 218 37.25 -5.98 -11.21
C LEU A 218 38.58 -6.67 -10.86
N GLU A 219 39.69 -5.93 -10.73
CA GLU A 219 40.98 -6.51 -10.34
C GLU A 219 40.96 -7.13 -8.93
N TYR A 220 40.24 -6.51 -7.99
CA TYR A 220 40.12 -7.00 -6.62
C TYR A 220 39.21 -8.23 -6.47
N THR A 221 38.36 -8.49 -7.47
CA THR A 221 37.35 -9.57 -7.43
C THR A 221 37.66 -10.71 -8.40
N LYS A 222 38.83 -10.70 -9.05
CA LYS A 222 39.32 -11.84 -9.84
C LYS A 222 39.54 -13.05 -8.94
N SER A 223 39.05 -14.21 -9.37
CA SER A 223 39.44 -15.51 -8.81
C SER A 223 40.82 -15.89 -9.35
N TYR A 224 41.77 -16.16 -8.47
CA TYR A 224 43.02 -16.86 -8.81
C TYR A 224 42.84 -18.36 -8.64
#